data_AF-A0ABC8UGD3-F1
#
_entry.id   AF-A0ABC8UGD3-F1
#
_cell.length_a   1.000
_cell.length_b   1.000
_cell.length_c   1.000
_cell.angle_alpha   90.00
_cell.angle_beta   90.00
_cell.angle_gamma   90.00
#
_symmetry.space_group_name_H-M   'P 1'
#
loop_
_entity.id
_entity.type
_entity.pdbx_description
1 polymer ?
#
loop_
_entity_poly.entity_id
_entity_poly.type
_entity_poly.pdbx_seq_one_letter_code
_entity_poly.pdbx_strand_id
1 'polypeptide(L)'
;MYVSFLAGCFRSIRFGLEEAHGKGQALQFNWLFEKGAFILHPDETFSVDFNKVEGVVESLSREILTIQAKGDKGAAKTLLQKYCKMTQPLKVALEKLEIIQVPVDIAPEFPIIDQILNGSR
;
A
#
# COMPACT_ATOMS: atom_id res chain seq x y z
N MET A 1 -4.46 -14.90 1.53
CA MET A 1 -4.04 -13.86 0.57
C MET A 1 -4.45 -12.45 1.02
N TYR A 2 -5.74 -12.10 1.07
CA TYR A 2 -6.20 -10.72 1.30
C TYR A 2 -5.79 -10.11 2.65
N VAL A 3 -5.83 -10.88 3.74
CA VAL A 3 -5.45 -10.39 5.07
C VAL A 3 -3.98 -9.97 5.12
N SER A 4 -3.08 -10.80 4.57
CA SER A 4 -1.65 -10.47 4.46
C SER A 4 -1.41 -9.27 3.55
N PHE A 5 -2.19 -9.13 2.47
CA PHE A 5 -2.13 -7.96 1.59
C PHE A 5 -2.53 -6.68 2.31
N LEU A 6 -3.64 -6.68 3.06
CA LEU A 6 -4.08 -5.56 3.89
C LEU A 6 -2.99 -5.12 4.88
N ALA A 7 -2.39 -6.06 5.60
CA ALA A 7 -1.25 -5.74 6.47
C ALA A 7 -0.07 -5.16 5.68
N GLY A 8 0.20 -5.71 4.49
CA GLY A 8 1.23 -5.24 3.55
C GLY A 8 0.99 -3.83 3.03
N CYS A 9 -0.26 -3.37 2.90
CA CYS A 9 -0.57 -1.99 2.52
C CYS A 9 0.07 -1.00 3.49
N PHE A 10 -0.09 -1.22 4.79
CA PHE A 10 0.48 -0.32 5.80
C PHE A 10 2.00 -0.29 5.75
N ARG A 11 2.65 -1.44 5.54
CA ARG A 11 4.11 -1.50 5.35
C ARG A 11 4.55 -0.64 4.17
N SER A 12 3.95 -0.83 2.99
CA SER A 12 4.37 -0.13 1.78
C SER A 12 4.04 1.36 1.79
N ILE A 13 2.94 1.78 2.41
CA ILE A 13 2.58 3.21 2.51
C ILE A 13 3.60 3.98 3.36
N ARG A 14 4.27 3.32 4.32
CA ARG A 14 5.33 3.93 5.14
C ARG A 14 6.60 4.28 4.37
N PHE A 15 6.76 3.80 3.13
CA PHE A 15 7.80 4.32 2.22
C PHE A 15 7.51 5.76 1.77
N GLY A 16 6.29 6.25 2.01
CA GLY A 16 5.88 7.62 1.74
C GLY A 16 5.06 7.74 0.47
N LEU A 17 4.18 8.74 0.46
CA LEU A 17 3.33 9.05 -0.68
C LEU A 17 4.05 9.83 -1.77
N GLU A 18 5.38 9.93 -1.77
CA GLU A 18 6.15 10.46 -2.90
C GLU A 18 6.70 9.37 -3.81
N GLU A 19 6.85 8.16 -3.29
CA GLU A 19 7.32 6.98 -4.01
C GLU A 19 6.13 6.26 -4.71
N ALA A 20 6.40 5.65 -5.86
CA ALA A 20 5.36 5.09 -6.73
C ALA A 20 4.58 3.94 -6.09
N HIS A 21 5.25 3.03 -5.38
CA HIS A 21 4.61 1.91 -4.69
C HIS A 21 3.81 2.40 -3.48
N GLY A 22 4.33 3.36 -2.71
CA GLY A 22 3.60 4.02 -1.62
C GLY A 22 2.31 4.69 -2.11
N LYS A 23 2.38 5.48 -3.19
CA LYS A 23 1.21 6.07 -3.87
C LYS A 23 0.20 5.00 -4.32
N GLY A 24 0.69 3.97 -5.02
CA GLY A 24 -0.15 2.88 -5.53
C GLY A 24 -0.83 2.05 -4.44
N GLN A 25 -0.18 1.89 -3.28
CA GLN A 25 -0.76 1.20 -2.14
C GLN A 25 -1.81 2.03 -1.41
N ALA A 26 -1.58 3.34 -1.27
CA ALA A 26 -2.63 4.25 -0.77
C ALA A 26 -3.87 4.22 -1.67
N LEU A 27 -3.69 4.20 -2.99
CA LEU A 27 -4.78 4.06 -3.94
C LEU A 27 -5.58 2.78 -3.73
N GLN A 28 -4.91 1.64 -3.67
CA GLN A 28 -5.55 0.34 -3.48
C GLN A 28 -6.29 0.29 -2.15
N PHE A 29 -5.63 0.67 -1.05
CA PHE A 29 -6.26 0.71 0.26
C PHE A 29 -7.51 1.60 0.28
N ASN A 30 -7.41 2.85 -0.20
CA ASN A 30 -8.52 3.79 -0.16
C ASN A 30 -9.69 3.36 -1.05
N TRP A 31 -9.42 2.73 -2.20
CA TRP A 31 -10.47 2.17 -3.05
C TRP A 31 -11.20 1.00 -2.37
N LEU A 32 -10.43 0.06 -1.79
CA LEU A 32 -11.00 -1.09 -1.09
C LEU A 32 -11.76 -0.66 0.16
N PHE A 33 -11.28 0.33 0.89
CA PHE A 33 -11.94 0.90 2.05
C PHE A 33 -13.23 1.64 1.67
N GLU A 34 -13.21 2.54 0.68
CA GLU A 34 -14.39 3.29 0.21
C GLU A 34 -15.53 2.34 -0.22
N LYS A 35 -15.18 1.18 -0.79
CA LYS A 35 -16.15 0.17 -1.24
C LYS A 35 -16.47 -0.89 -0.18
N GLY A 36 -15.97 -0.74 1.03
CA GLY A 36 -16.27 -1.61 2.17
C GLY A 36 -15.64 -3.00 2.11
N ALA A 37 -14.64 -3.23 1.25
CA ALA A 37 -13.84 -4.45 1.26
C ALA A 37 -12.82 -4.46 2.41
N PHE A 38 -12.35 -3.29 2.82
CA PHE A 38 -11.60 -3.11 4.08
C PHE A 38 -12.46 -2.38 5.10
N ILE A 39 -12.39 -2.82 6.34
CA ILE A 39 -13.19 -2.30 7.45
C ILE A 39 -12.25 -1.85 8.56
N LEU A 40 -12.46 -0.64 9.06
CA LEU A 40 -11.86 -0.13 10.29
C LEU A 40 -12.85 -0.34 11.45
N HIS A 41 -12.38 -0.99 12.51
CA HIS A 41 -13.16 -1.29 13.70
C HIS A 41 -12.98 -0.24 14.80
N PRO A 42 -13.88 -0.19 15.82
CA PRO A 42 -13.77 0.75 16.93
C PRO A 42 -12.49 0.61 17.77
N ASP A 43 -11.86 -0.56 17.78
CA ASP A 43 -10.56 -0.79 18.44
C ASP A 43 -9.36 -0.37 17.57
N GLU A 44 -9.65 0.33 16.47
CA GLU A 44 -8.70 0.83 15.48
C GLU A 44 -7.87 -0.31 14.83
N THR A 45 -8.44 -1.51 14.75
CA THR A 45 -7.91 -2.61 13.93
C THR A 45 -8.63 -2.68 12.59
N PHE A 46 -8.04 -3.43 11.64
CA PHE A 46 -8.59 -3.57 10.30
C PHE A 46 -8.90 -5.03 9.97
N SER A 47 -9.94 -5.23 9.15
CA SER A 47 -10.30 -6.54 8.63
C SER A 47 -10.72 -6.48 7.15
N VAL A 48 -10.88 -7.65 6.55
CA VAL A 48 -11.33 -7.83 5.17
C VAL A 48 -12.77 -8.35 5.17
N ASP A 49 -13.65 -7.70 4.41
CA ASP A 49 -14.97 -8.24 4.07
C ASP A 49 -14.83 -9.22 2.89
N PHE A 50 -14.81 -10.52 3.20
CA PHE A 50 -14.63 -11.56 2.18
C PHE A 50 -15.79 -11.69 1.21
N ASN A 51 -16.98 -11.18 1.54
CA ASN A 51 -18.11 -11.18 0.61
C ASN A 51 -17.96 -10.10 -0.47
N LYS A 52 -17.10 -9.10 -0.25
CA LYS A 52 -16.92 -7.95 -1.15
C LYS A 52 -15.55 -7.88 -1.80
N VAL A 53 -14.50 -8.36 -1.12
CA VAL A 53 -13.11 -8.08 -1.51
C VAL A 53 -12.77 -8.53 -2.92
N GLU A 54 -13.27 -9.68 -3.38
CA GLU A 54 -13.00 -10.19 -4.72
C GLU A 54 -13.55 -9.25 -5.81
N GLY A 55 -14.84 -8.90 -5.73
CA GLY A 55 -15.46 -8.00 -6.71
C GLY A 55 -14.90 -6.58 -6.65
N VAL A 56 -14.48 -6.12 -5.46
CA VAL A 56 -13.84 -4.80 -5.32
C VAL A 56 -12.44 -4.79 -5.94
N VAL A 57 -11.64 -5.84 -5.73
CA VAL A 57 -10.32 -6.00 -6.38
C VAL A 57 -10.49 -6.04 -7.89
N GLU A 58 -11.43 -6.84 -8.39
CA GLU A 58 -11.75 -6.91 -9.82
C GLU A 58 -12.11 -5.52 -10.37
N SER A 59 -12.95 -4.76 -9.67
CA SER A 59 -13.36 -3.42 -10.09
C SER A 59 -12.18 -2.45 -10.22
N LEU A 60 -11.21 -2.54 -9.30
CA LEU A 60 -10.02 -1.69 -9.36
C LEU A 60 -9.09 -2.11 -10.50
N SER A 61 -8.86 -3.40 -10.66
CA SER A 61 -8.07 -3.93 -11.78
C SER A 61 -8.66 -3.49 -13.11
N ARG A 62 -9.99 -3.59 -13.27
CA ARG A 62 -10.69 -3.14 -14.47
C ARG A 62 -10.49 -1.65 -14.73
N GLU A 63 -10.62 -0.82 -13.71
CA GLU A 63 -10.40 0.64 -13.82
C GLU A 63 -8.98 0.96 -14.31
N ILE A 64 -7.96 0.45 -13.59
CA ILE A 64 -6.55 0.71 -13.91
C ILE A 64 -6.20 0.20 -15.31
N LEU A 65 -6.55 -1.05 -15.63
CA LEU A 65 -6.22 -1.66 -16.92
C LEU A 65 -6.95 -0.95 -18.07
N THR A 66 -8.18 -0.49 -17.87
CA THR A 66 -8.92 0.26 -18.90
C THR A 66 -8.29 1.63 -19.16
N ILE A 67 -7.90 2.35 -18.10
CA ILE A 67 -7.19 3.64 -18.22
C ILE A 67 -5.88 3.44 -19.01
N GLN A 68 -5.11 2.40 -18.66
CA GLN A 68 -3.85 2.07 -19.33
C GLN A 68 -4.07 1.69 -20.81
N ALA A 69 -5.05 0.83 -21.11
CA ALA A 69 -5.36 0.40 -22.48
C ALA A 69 -5.77 1.58 -23.39
N LYS A 70 -6.43 2.59 -22.84
CA LYS A 70 -6.82 3.81 -23.56
C LYS A 70 -5.70 4.85 -23.65
N GLY A 71 -4.62 4.70 -22.89
CA GLY A 71 -3.61 5.75 -22.73
C GLY A 71 -4.17 7.03 -22.10
N ASP A 72 -5.21 6.93 -21.26
CA ASP A 72 -5.94 8.09 -20.75
C ASP A 72 -5.21 8.73 -19.55
N LYS A 73 -4.30 9.65 -19.86
CA LYS A 73 -3.55 10.41 -18.85
C LYS A 73 -4.44 11.30 -17.98
N GLY A 74 -5.57 11.77 -18.50
CA GLY A 74 -6.52 12.60 -17.74
C GLY A 74 -7.17 11.79 -16.63
N ALA A 75 -7.77 10.65 -17.00
CA ALA A 75 -8.37 9.71 -16.06
C ALA A 75 -7.35 9.21 -15.03
N ALA A 76 -6.12 8.89 -15.46
CA ALA A 76 -5.06 8.49 -14.54
C ALA A 76 -4.78 9.57 -13.48
N LYS A 77 -4.67 10.85 -13.87
CA LYS A 77 -4.48 11.95 -12.92
C LYS A 77 -5.64 12.06 -11.94
N THR A 78 -6.88 11.98 -12.42
CA THR A 78 -8.07 12.04 -11.56
C THR A 78 -8.10 10.90 -10.55
N LEU A 79 -7.81 9.67 -10.98
CA LEU A 79 -7.76 8.49 -10.11
C LEU A 79 -6.69 8.66 -9.00
N LEU A 80 -5.47 9.07 -9.39
CA LEU A 80 -4.38 9.29 -8.45
C LEU A 80 -4.71 10.44 -7.48
N GLN A 81 -5.24 11.56 -7.96
CA GLN A 81 -5.63 12.70 -7.12
C GLN A 81 -6.75 12.35 -6.13
N LYS A 82 -7.65 11.44 -6.50
CA LYS A 82 -8.72 11.01 -5.60
C LYS A 82 -8.18 10.08 -4.51
N TYR A 83 -7.42 9.05 -4.88
CA TYR A 83 -7.14 7.93 -3.97
C TYR A 83 -5.68 7.83 -3.47
N CYS A 84 -4.69 8.49 -4.07
CA CYS A 84 -3.30 8.49 -3.57
C CYS A 84 -3.12 9.53 -2.44
N LYS A 85 -3.88 9.39 -1.36
CA LYS A 85 -3.91 10.34 -0.24
C LYS A 85 -3.76 9.64 1.11
N MET A 86 -3.17 10.35 2.06
CA MET A 86 -3.12 9.93 3.46
C MET A 86 -4.48 10.21 4.12
N THR A 87 -5.41 9.27 3.98
CA THR A 87 -6.76 9.36 4.57
C THR A 87 -6.72 9.08 6.07
N GLN A 88 -7.80 9.44 6.79
CA GLN A 88 -7.85 9.23 8.24
C GLN A 88 -7.64 7.76 8.66
N PRO A 89 -8.23 6.73 8.01
CA PRO A 89 -7.97 5.34 8.37
C PRO A 89 -6.49 4.96 8.21
N LEU A 90 -5.82 5.46 7.17
CA LEU A 90 -4.38 5.24 7.01
C LEU A 90 -3.58 5.91 8.14
N LYS A 91 -3.89 7.16 8.50
CA LYS A 91 -3.21 7.86 9.61
C LYS A 91 -3.31 7.07 10.91
N VAL A 92 -4.50 6.61 11.28
CA VAL A 92 -4.73 5.79 12.48
C VAL A 92 -3.83 4.54 12.49
N ALA A 93 -3.76 3.83 11.36
CA ALA A 93 -2.92 2.65 11.25
C ALA A 93 -1.42 2.97 11.40
N LEU A 94 -0.96 4.05 10.77
CA LEU A 94 0.46 4.43 10.77
C LEU A 94 0.92 5.01 12.10
N GLU A 95 0.09 5.83 12.77
CA GLU A 95 0.37 6.39 14.09
C GLU A 95 0.59 5.26 15.12
N LYS A 96 -0.22 4.21 15.09
CA LYS A 96 0.00 3.03 15.95
C LYS A 96 1.37 2.39 15.72
N LEU A 97 1.77 2.20 14.46
CA LEU A 97 3.06 1.60 14.11
C LEU A 97 4.24 2.48 14.52
N GLU A 98 4.07 3.81 14.48
CA GLU A 98 5.06 4.78 14.93
C GLU A 98 5.20 4.79 16.45
N ILE A 99 4.09 4.75 17.20
CA ILE A 99 4.09 4.70 18.68
C ILE A 99 4.88 3.50 19.20
N ILE A 100 4.72 2.32 18.59
CA ILE A 100 5.46 1.11 18.96
C ILE A 100 6.80 0.95 18.21
N GLN A 101 7.22 1.97 17.46
CA GLN A 101 8.53 2.06 16.80
C GLN A 101 8.86 0.87 15.89
N VAL A 102 7.88 0.39 15.11
CA VAL A 102 8.13 -0.68 14.12
C VAL A 102 9.06 -0.12 13.04
N PRO A 103 10.18 -0.78 12.67
CA PRO A 103 11.02 -0.32 11.56
C PRO A 103 10.26 -0.24 10.24
N VAL A 104 10.63 0.68 9.35
CA VAL A 104 9.98 0.82 8.02
C VAL A 104 10.48 -0.24 7.05
N ASP A 105 11.79 -0.41 6.98
CA ASP A 105 12.47 -1.34 6.10
C ASP A 105 13.80 -1.79 6.74
N ILE A 106 14.57 -2.58 6.01
CA ILE A 106 15.89 -3.06 6.41
C ILE A 106 17.00 -2.21 5.79
N ALA A 107 18.10 -2.04 6.53
CA ALA A 107 19.38 -1.62 5.98
C ALA A 107 20.27 -2.88 5.89
N PRO A 108 20.50 -3.43 4.68
CA PRO A 108 21.23 -4.69 4.57
C PRO A 108 22.73 -4.47 4.83
N GLU A 109 23.29 -5.36 5.66
CA GLU A 109 24.73 -5.54 5.78
C GLU A 109 25.14 -6.74 4.92
N PHE A 110 26.14 -6.56 4.05
CA PHE A 110 26.58 -7.58 3.10
C PHE A 110 28.00 -8.06 3.38
N PRO A 111 28.24 -8.79 4.49
CA PRO A 111 29.59 -9.14 4.93
C PRO A 111 30.35 -10.02 3.93
N ILE A 112 29.66 -10.81 3.12
CA ILE A 112 30.29 -11.61 2.05
C ILE A 112 30.88 -10.72 0.96
N ILE A 113 30.22 -9.61 0.61
CA ILE A 113 30.74 -8.67 -0.39
C ILE A 113 32.03 -8.03 0.14
N ASP A 114 32.02 -7.60 1.40
CA ASP A 114 33.20 -7.00 2.05
C ASP A 114 34.39 -7.98 2.08
N GLN A 115 34.13 -9.26 2.35
CA GLN A 115 35.16 -10.30 2.30
C GLN A 115 35.73 -10.51 0.90
N ILE A 116 34.89 -10.55 -0.14
CA ILE A 116 35.35 -10.70 -1.53
C ILE A 116 36.21 -9.49 -1.96
N LEU A 117 35.76 -8.28 -1.65
CA LEU A 117 36.47 -7.05 -2.01
C LEU A 117 37.80 -6.91 -1.26
N ASN A 118 37.85 -7.30 0.01
CA ASN A 118 39.05 -7.17 0.84
C ASN A 118 40.03 -8.36 0.71
N GLY A 119 39.54 -9.55 0.34
CA GLY A 119 40.36 -10.75 0.10
C GLY A 119 41.01 -10.82 -1.29
N SER A 120 40.73 -9.86 -2.18
CA SER A 120 41.31 -9.76 -3.52
C SER A 120 42.60 -8.92 -3.57
N ARG A 121 43.32 -8.77 -2.44
CA ARG A 121 44.66 -8.16 -2.36
C ARG A 121 45.74 -9.21 -2.13
#